data_AF-A0A496ZQ98-F1
#
_entry.id   AF-A0A496ZQ98-F1
#
_cell.length_a   1.000
_cell.length_b   1.000
_cell.length_c   1.000
_cell.angle_alpha   90.00
_cell.angle_beta   90.00
_cell.angle_gamma   90.00
#
_symmetry.space_group_name_H-M   'P 1'
#
loop_
_entity.id
_entity.type
_entity.pdbx_description
1 polymer ?
#
loop_
_entity_poly.entity_id
_entity_poly.type
_entity_poly.pdbx_seq_one_letter_code
_entity_poly.pdbx_strand_id
1 'polypeptide(L)' 'MELIYGLFNKISFLHLELNEKKCTNCELCNRACPMELDIAKEYNSPDCIRCFQCTVSYCHKDLIKPKFTWNREHTES' A
#
# COMPACT_ATOMS: atom_id res chain seq x y z
N MET A 1 -15.14 19.34 6.00
CA MET A 1 -13.79 18.79 6.29
C MET A 1 -13.67 17.48 5.52
N GLU A 2 -12.79 17.22 4.59
CA GLU A 2 -11.84 17.98 3.76
C GLU A 2 -11.50 16.96 2.65
N LEU A 3 -11.85 17.24 1.38
CA LEU A 3 -11.68 16.34 0.23
C LEU A 3 -10.20 16.24 -0.22
N ILE A 4 -9.26 16.22 0.72
CA ILE A 4 -7.82 16.38 0.46
C ILE A 4 -7.08 15.02 0.52
N TYR A 5 -7.76 13.92 0.83
CA TYR A 5 -7.10 12.60 0.87
C TYR A 5 -6.70 12.06 -0.51
N GLY A 6 -7.30 12.56 -1.61
CA GLY A 6 -7.04 12.06 -2.97
C GLY A 6 -5.83 12.67 -3.69
N LEU A 7 -5.42 13.92 -3.37
CA LEU A 7 -4.39 14.62 -4.14
C LEU A 7 -2.95 14.22 -3.79
N PHE A 8 -2.71 13.65 -2.61
CA PHE A 8 -1.37 13.18 -2.21
C PHE A 8 -1.06 11.74 -2.65
N ASN A 9 -1.99 11.03 -3.30
CA ASN A 9 -1.77 9.63 -3.70
C ASN A 9 -0.95 9.50 -5.01
N LYS A 10 -0.98 10.53 -5.88
CA LYS A 10 -0.38 10.45 -7.23
C LYS A 10 1.16 10.54 -7.25
N ILE A 11 1.79 11.08 -6.20
CA ILE A 11 3.24 11.23 -6.06
C ILE A 11 3.68 10.69 -4.69
N SER A 12 3.15 9.53 -4.29
CA SER A 12 3.60 8.91 -3.04
C SER A 12 4.91 8.17 -3.31
N PHE A 13 6.01 8.62 -2.71
CA PHE A 13 7.30 7.88 -2.73
C PHE A 13 7.22 6.56 -1.95
N LEU A 14 6.08 6.29 -1.31
CA LEU A 14 5.82 5.17 -0.44
C LEU A 14 4.82 4.25 -1.13
N HIS A 15 5.27 3.11 -1.61
CA HIS A 15 4.44 2.08 -2.22
C HIS A 15 4.40 0.84 -1.33
N LEU A 16 3.38 0.00 -1.49
CA LEU A 16 3.38 -1.36 -0.96
C LEU A 16 3.86 -2.34 -2.05
N GLU A 17 4.59 -3.37 -1.66
CA GLU A 17 5.02 -4.47 -2.52
C GLU A 17 4.45 -5.78 -1.94
N LEU A 18 3.68 -6.51 -2.75
CA LEU A 18 3.10 -7.80 -2.41
C LEU A 18 3.89 -8.93 -3.08
N ASN A 19 4.28 -9.95 -2.33
CA ASN A 19 4.88 -11.17 -2.87
C ASN A 19 3.78 -12.16 -3.29
N GLU A 20 3.31 -12.01 -4.54
CA GLU A 20 2.26 -12.85 -5.10
C GLU A 20 2.61 -14.35 -5.08
N LYS A 21 3.89 -14.72 -5.22
CA LYS A 21 4.33 -16.13 -5.20
C LYS A 21 4.10 -16.80 -3.85
N LYS A 22 4.10 -16.03 -2.77
CA LYS A 22 3.86 -16.53 -1.42
C LYS A 22 2.43 -16.27 -0.95
N CYS A 23 1.69 -15.41 -1.66
CA CYS A 23 0.31 -15.08 -1.30
C CYS A 23 -0.59 -16.29 -1.50
N THR A 24 -1.26 -16.72 -0.43
CA THR A 24 -2.23 -17.81 -0.46
C THR A 24 -3.67 -17.33 -0.68
N ASN A 25 -3.86 -16.03 -0.94
CA ASN A 25 -5.16 -15.38 -1.06
C ASN A 25 -6.10 -15.69 0.12
N CYS A 26 -5.56 -15.63 1.35
CA CYS A 26 -6.30 -15.92 2.58
C CYS A 26 -7.25 -14.79 3.05
N GLU A 27 -7.24 -13.65 2.33
CA GLU A 27 -8.10 -12.48 2.56
C GLU A 27 -7.99 -11.83 3.97
N LEU A 28 -7.02 -12.24 4.78
CA LEU A 28 -6.81 -11.69 6.13
C LEU A 28 -6.49 -10.19 6.10
N CYS A 29 -5.68 -9.77 5.13
CA CYS A 29 -5.32 -8.36 4.93
C CYS A 29 -6.51 -7.50 4.48
N ASN A 30 -7.50 -8.05 3.77
CA ASN A 30 -8.69 -7.32 3.34
C ASN A 30 -9.56 -6.95 4.55
N ARG A 31 -9.75 -7.90 5.48
CA ARG A 31 -10.47 -7.67 6.75
C ARG A 31 -9.79 -6.65 7.67
N ALA A 32 -8.49 -6.48 7.51
CA ALA A 32 -7.69 -5.51 8.24
C ALA A 32 -7.77 -4.10 7.68
N CYS A 33 -8.15 -3.98 6.41
CA CYS A 33 -8.09 -2.73 5.69
C CYS A 33 -9.27 -1.84 6.13
N PRO A 34 -9.02 -0.71 6.80
CA PRO A 34 -10.10 0.20 7.20
C PRO A 34 -10.80 0.85 6.00
N MET A 35 -10.17 0.78 4.82
CA MET A 35 -10.73 1.23 3.56
C MET A 35 -11.45 0.12 2.80
N GLU A 36 -11.57 -1.08 3.37
CA GLU A 36 -12.27 -2.24 2.80
C GLU A 36 -11.79 -2.65 1.39
N LEU A 37 -10.54 -2.31 1.07
CA LEU A 37 -9.92 -2.62 -0.23
C LEU A 37 -9.55 -4.10 -0.36
N ASP A 38 -9.58 -4.62 -1.59
CA ASP A 38 -8.97 -5.91 -1.91
C ASP A 38 -7.45 -5.75 -1.97
N ILE A 39 -6.75 -5.97 -0.86
CA ILE A 39 -5.30 -5.77 -0.74
C ILE A 39 -4.51 -6.64 -1.71
N ALA A 40 -5.04 -7.77 -2.19
CA ALA A 40 -4.35 -8.55 -3.22
C ALA A 40 -4.26 -7.81 -4.57
N LYS A 41 -5.17 -6.87 -4.84
CA LYS A 41 -5.30 -6.17 -6.12
C LYS A 41 -5.12 -4.65 -6.03
N GLU A 42 -5.47 -4.05 -4.91
CA GLU A 42 -5.69 -2.60 -4.74
C GLU A 42 -4.76 -1.96 -3.70
N TYR A 43 -3.72 -2.66 -3.27
CA TYR A 43 -2.78 -2.19 -2.22
C TYR A 43 -2.09 -0.85 -2.51
N ASN A 44 -2.05 -0.38 -3.77
CA ASN A 44 -1.54 0.94 -4.17
C ASN A 44 -2.60 1.81 -4.86
N SER A 45 -3.89 1.53 -4.65
CA SER A 45 -4.97 2.31 -5.24
C SER A 45 -5.02 3.75 -4.68
N PRO A 46 -5.67 4.69 -5.39
CA PRO A 46 -5.99 6.03 -4.89
C PRO A 46 -6.72 6.05 -3.53
N ASP A 47 -7.43 4.98 -3.21
CA ASP A 47 -8.20 4.83 -1.98
C ASP A 47 -7.35 4.25 -0.83
N CYS A 48 -6.18 3.68 -1.12
CA CYS A 48 -5.25 3.19 -0.12
C CYS A 48 -4.57 4.37 0.61
N ILE A 49 -5.02 4.63 1.84
CA ILE A 49 -4.44 5.65 2.74
C ILE A 49 -3.08 5.26 3.33
N ARG A 50 -2.54 4.09 2.96
CA ARG A 50 -1.23 3.57 3.41
C ARG A 50 -1.07 3.53 4.93
N CYS A 51 -2.08 3.01 5.64
CA CYS A 51 -2.06 2.88 7.10
C CYS A 51 -1.18 1.73 7.63
N PHE A 52 -0.69 0.84 6.75
CA PHE A 52 0.13 -0.32 7.08
C PHE A 52 -0.51 -1.39 7.98
N GLN A 53 -1.80 -1.31 8.27
CA GLN A 53 -2.51 -2.34 9.04
C GLN A 53 -2.42 -3.73 8.38
N CYS A 54 -2.46 -3.77 7.04
CA CYS A 54 -2.33 -5.00 6.27
C CYS A 54 -0.94 -5.65 6.35
N THR A 55 0.12 -4.90 6.69
CA THR A 55 1.50 -5.43 6.79
C THR A 55 1.83 -5.95 8.19
N VAL A 56 1.23 -5.37 9.23
CA VAL A 56 1.60 -5.66 10.63
C VAL A 56 0.72 -6.74 11.25
N SER A 57 -0.58 -6.74 10.95
CA SER A 57 -1.56 -7.46 11.77
C SER A 57 -2.07 -8.77 11.17
N TYR A 58 -1.94 -9.00 9.86
CA TYR A 58 -2.70 -10.07 9.20
C TYR A 58 -1.96 -10.82 8.09
N CYS A 59 -1.17 -10.12 7.29
CA CYS A 59 -0.35 -10.78 6.29
C CYS A 59 0.94 -11.26 6.95
N HIS A 60 1.42 -12.46 6.61
CA HIS A 60 2.71 -12.94 7.13
C HIS A 60 3.79 -11.86 6.94
N LYS A 61 4.69 -11.72 7.92
CA LYS A 61 5.87 -10.89 7.77
C LYS A 61 6.58 -11.31 6.47
N ASP A 62 6.94 -10.32 5.65
CA ASP A 62 7.52 -10.45 4.30
C ASP A 62 6.56 -10.75 3.14
N LEU A 63 5.25 -10.88 3.37
CA LEU A 63 4.28 -11.04 2.28
C LEU A 63 3.92 -9.71 1.64
N ILE A 64 3.59 -8.71 2.45
CA ILE A 64 3.33 -7.34 2.03
C ILE A 64 4.18 -6.39 2.84
N LYS A 65 4.93 -5.52 2.16
CA LYS A 65 5.89 -4.62 2.81
C LYS A 65 5.88 -3.23 2.17
N PRO A 66 6.15 -2.18 2.95
CA PRO A 66 6.42 -0.87 2.39
C PRO A 66 7.72 -0.90 1.57
N LYS A 67 7.69 -0.24 0.42
CA LYS A 67 8.79 0.00 -0.49
C LYS A 67 8.89 1.50 -0.71
N PHE A 68 10.06 2.06 -0.45
CA PHE A 68 10.36 3.43 -0.79
C PHE A 68 10.96 3.47 -2.19
N THR A 69 10.27 4.10 -3.14
CA THR A 69 10.74 4.26 -4.52
C THR A 69 11.20 5.69 -4.68
N TRP A 70 12.52 5.89 -4.70
CA TRP A 70 13.11 7.20 -4.96
C TRP A 70 13.24 7.41 -6.47
N ASN A 71 12.27 8.11 -7.07
CA ASN A 71 12.40 8.60 -8.44
C ASN A 71 13.21 9.89 -8.43
N ARG A 72 14.42 9.79 -8.98
CA ARG A 72 15.36 10.89 -9.11
C ARG A 72 15.17 11.54 -10.48
N GLU A 73 14.29 12.53 -10.59
CA GLU A 73 14.24 13.46 -11.73
C GLU A 73 14.17 14.91 -11.20
N HIS A 74 15.26 15.64 -11.43
CA HIS A 74 15.64 17.01 -11.03
C HIS A 74 15.96 17.20 -9.53
N THR A 75 17.22 17.46 -9.12
CA THR A 75 18.12 18.52 -9.62
C THR A 75 19.59 18.08 -9.60
N GLU A 76 20.27 18.12 -10.75
CA GLU A 76 21.68 18.50 -10.84
C GLU A 76 21.80 19.97 -10.48
N SER A 77 22.59 20.32 -9.46
CA SER A 77 23.39 21.54 -9.26
C SER A 77 24.04 21.49 -7.89
#